data_AF-A0A6A8FXE7-F1
#
_entry.id   AF-A0A6A8FXE7-F1
#
_cell.length_a   1.000
_cell.length_b   1.000
_cell.length_c   1.000
_cell.angle_alpha   90.00
_cell.angle_beta   90.00
_cell.angle_gamma   90.00
#
_symmetry.space_group_name_H-M   'P 1'
#
loop_
_entity.id
_entity.type
_entity.pdbx_description
1 polymer ?
#
loop_
_entity_poly.entity_id
_entity_poly.type
_entity_poly.pdbx_seq_one_letter_code
_entity_poly.pdbx_strand_id
1 'polypeptide(L)' 'MTFEEKLSQMYNEIANKISSMIPVEWEKVYAMAYVNERSGEVFYNYTEPRSDELFYYTSVLNKYNISRSEFMDSVYELY' A
#
# COMPACT_ATOMS: atom_id res chain seq x y z
N MET A 1 -7.03 -24.97 -2.77
CA MET A 1 -6.57 -24.02 -1.74
C MET A 1 -7.67 -23.81 -0.74
N THR A 2 -7.34 -23.85 0.55
CA THR A 2 -8.26 -23.51 1.64
C THR A 2 -8.59 -22.02 1.62
N PHE A 3 -9.55 -21.61 2.45
CA PHE A 3 -9.88 -20.19 2.61
C PHE A 3 -8.69 -19.40 3.15
N GLU A 4 -7.99 -19.95 4.13
CA GLU A 4 -6.81 -19.36 4.77
C GLU A 4 -5.65 -19.20 3.78
N GLU A 5 -5.40 -20.19 2.93
CA GLU A 5 -4.36 -20.12 1.89
C GLU A 5 -4.63 -18.99 0.90
N LYS A 6 -5.89 -18.86 0.44
CA LYS A 6 -6.30 -17.78 -0.46
C LYS A 6 -6.16 -16.42 0.19
N LEU A 7 -6.61 -16.27 1.44
CA LEU A 7 -6.46 -15.03 2.21
C LEU A 7 -4.98 -14.67 2.38
N SER A 8 -4.14 -15.63 2.75
CA SER A 8 -2.70 -15.38 2.92
C SER A 8 -2.03 -14.93 1.63
N GLN A 9 -2.42 -15.49 0.48
CA GLN A 9 -1.92 -15.03 -0.82
C GLN A 9 -2.32 -13.58 -1.09
N MET A 10 -3.59 -13.23 -0.89
CA MET A 10 -4.07 -11.86 -1.07
C MET A 10 -3.34 -10.86 -0.14
N TYR A 11 -3.16 -11.21 1.14
CA TYR A 11 -2.42 -10.34 2.07
C TYR A 11 -0.98 -10.14 1.64
N ASN A 12 -0.31 -11.19 1.14
CA ASN A 12 1.07 -11.08 0.65
C ASN A 12 1.16 -10.20 -0.61
N GLU A 13 0.22 -10.32 -1.55
CA GLU A 13 0.16 -9.48 -2.75
C GLU A 13 0.00 -8.00 -2.39
N ILE A 14 -0.97 -7.68 -1.50
CA ILE A 14 -1.20 -6.31 -1.01
C ILE A 14 0.05 -5.77 -0.31
N ALA A 15 0.62 -6.54 0.61
CA ALA A 15 1.79 -6.10 1.38
C ALA A 15 3.00 -5.83 0.48
N ASN A 16 3.27 -6.70 -0.50
CA ASN A 16 4.38 -6.53 -1.44
C ASN A 16 4.17 -5.32 -2.35
N LYS A 17 2.96 -5.10 -2.85
CA LYS A 17 2.65 -3.94 -3.68
C LYS A 17 2.76 -2.64 -2.89
N ILE A 18 2.22 -2.57 -1.66
CA ILE A 18 2.42 -1.41 -0.77
C ILE A 18 3.92 -1.14 -0.54
N SER A 19 4.70 -2.17 -0.25
CA SER A 19 6.16 -2.03 -0.06
C SER A 19 6.86 -1.46 -1.28
N SER A 20 6.39 -1.75 -2.49
CA SER A 20 6.95 -1.21 -3.74
C SER A 20 6.54 0.24 -4.03
N MET A 21 5.42 0.70 -3.46
CA MET A 21 4.89 2.05 -3.67
C MET A 21 5.49 3.10 -2.74
N ILE A 22 6.07 2.68 -1.61
CA ILE A 22 6.78 3.57 -0.69
C ILE A 22 8.22 3.72 -1.21
N PRO A 23 8.65 4.93 -1.64
CA PRO A 23 9.91 5.14 -2.36
C PRO A 23 11.14 5.22 -1.43
N VAL A 24 10.96 4.90 -0.15
CA VAL A 24 11.97 5.03 0.91
C VAL A 24 11.91 3.83 1.84
N GLU A 25 12.97 3.64 2.61
CA GLU A 25 12.92 2.75 3.78
C GLU A 25 11.76 3.14 4.70
N TRP A 26 11.03 2.16 5.19
CA TRP A 26 9.90 2.33 6.10
C TRP A 26 10.04 1.38 7.29
N GLU A 27 9.51 1.78 8.45
CA GLU A 27 9.62 0.98 9.68
C GLU A 27 8.33 0.20 9.97
N LYS A 28 7.18 0.86 9.81
CA LYS A 28 5.84 0.26 10.01
C LYS A 28 4.90 0.71 8.90
N VAL A 29 4.04 -0.20 8.47
CA VAL A 29 2.95 0.04 7.53
C VAL A 29 1.64 -0.41 8.18
N TYR A 30 0.63 0.43 8.10
CA TYR A 30 -0.72 0.19 8.59
C TYR A 30 -1.67 0.24 7.40
N ALA A 31 -2.17 -0.91 6.97
CA ALA A 31 -3.02 -1.02 5.79
C ALA A 31 -4.45 -1.42 6.16
N MET A 32 -5.41 -0.88 5.43
CA MET A 32 -6.80 -1.32 5.42
C MET A 32 -7.20 -1.63 3.99
N ALA A 33 -7.77 -2.81 3.80
CA ALA A 33 -8.15 -3.32 2.49
C ALA A 33 -9.60 -3.82 2.53
N TYR A 34 -10.42 -3.28 1.65
CA TYR A 34 -11.75 -3.80 1.34
C TYR A 34 -11.67 -4.45 -0.03
N VAL A 35 -11.87 -5.75 -0.14
CA VAL A 35 -11.80 -6.47 -1.42
C VAL A 35 -13.04 -7.34 -1.58
N ASN A 36 -13.68 -7.25 -2.73
CA ASN A 36 -14.77 -8.14 -3.14
C ASN A 36 -14.55 -8.60 -4.60
N GLU A 37 -15.48 -9.38 -5.15
CA GLU A 37 -15.36 -9.95 -6.50
C GLU A 37 -15.34 -8.92 -7.65
N ARG A 38 -15.69 -7.65 -7.39
CA ARG A 38 -15.88 -6.60 -8.40
C ARG A 38 -15.01 -5.37 -8.21
N SER A 39 -14.58 -5.10 -6.99
CA SER A 39 -13.83 -3.90 -6.62
C SER A 39 -12.99 -4.16 -5.38
N GLY A 40 -11.85 -3.49 -5.27
CA GLY A 40 -11.24 -3.25 -3.99
C GLY A 40 -10.89 -1.80 -3.76
N GLU A 41 -10.52 -1.52 -2.52
CA GLU A 41 -9.91 -0.28 -2.11
C GLU A 41 -8.90 -0.60 -1.01
N VAL A 42 -7.68 -0.12 -1.20
CA VAL A 42 -6.61 -0.25 -0.22
C VAL A 42 -6.05 1.14 0.06
N PHE A 43 -6.04 1.50 1.34
CA PHE A 43 -5.36 2.69 1.83
C PHE A 43 -4.46 2.32 2.99
N TYR A 44 -3.37 3.04 3.12
CA TYR A 44 -2.38 2.77 4.13
C TYR A 44 -1.73 4.03 4.65
N ASN A 45 -1.17 3.90 5.85
CA ASN A 45 -0.23 4.85 6.42
C ASN A 45 1.10 4.14 6.65
N TYR A 46 2.19 4.90 6.65
CA TYR A 46 3.51 4.37 6.94
C TYR A 46 4.32 5.32 7.82
N THR A 47 5.37 4.77 8.42
CA THR A 47 6.38 5.51 9.20
C THR A 47 7.73 5.35 8.54
N GLU A 48 8.55 6.38 8.62
CA GLU A 48 9.95 6.34 8.18
C GLU A 48 10.86 5.99 9.36
N PRO A 49 12.06 5.43 9.12
CA PRO A 49 12.98 5.08 10.19
C PRO A 49 13.22 6.23 11.16
N ARG A 50 13.09 5.96 12.46
CA ARG A 50 13.30 6.94 13.54
C ARG A 50 12.27 8.09 13.56
N SER A 51 11.13 7.93 12.91
CA SER A 51 10.01 8.85 12.96
C SER A 51 8.72 8.14 13.37
N ASP A 52 8.03 8.68 14.37
CA ASP A 52 6.68 8.25 14.72
C ASP A 52 5.60 8.97 13.90
N GLU A 53 5.99 9.83 12.95
CA GLU A 53 5.06 10.52 12.06
C GLU A 53 4.40 9.52 11.10
N LEU A 54 3.06 9.53 11.11
CA LEU A 54 2.23 8.71 10.22
C LEU A 54 1.97 9.45 8.92
N PHE A 55 2.58 8.98 7.85
CA PHE A 55 2.38 9.49 6.50
C PHE A 55 1.26 8.71 5.81
N TYR A 56 0.23 9.42 5.36
CA TYR A 56 -0.81 8.84 4.51
C TYR A 56 -0.23 8.52 3.12
N TYR A 57 -0.66 7.43 2.48
CA TYR A 57 -0.01 6.93 1.25
C TYR A 57 0.11 7.97 0.13
N THR A 58 -0.86 8.87 -0.05
CA THR A 58 -0.78 9.90 -1.10
C THR A 58 0.21 11.03 -0.80
N SER A 59 0.75 11.10 0.42
CA SER A 59 1.74 12.12 0.80
C SER A 59 3.06 11.95 0.04
N VAL A 60 3.37 10.74 -0.44
CA VAL A 60 4.58 10.46 -1.23
C VAL A 60 4.66 11.32 -2.50
N LEU A 61 3.51 11.68 -3.07
CA LEU A 61 3.42 12.54 -4.26
C LEU A 61 4.13 13.86 -4.04
N ASN A 62 3.85 14.51 -2.90
CA ASN A 62 4.42 15.81 -2.57
C ASN A 62 5.79 15.67 -1.90
N LYS A 63 5.97 14.65 -1.05
CA LYS A 63 7.20 14.47 -0.25
C LYS A 63 8.38 14.06 -1.12
N TYR A 64 8.15 13.25 -2.14
CA TYR A 64 9.19 12.67 -2.99
C TYR A 64 9.11 13.09 -4.45
N ASN A 65 8.24 14.06 -4.77
CA ASN A 65 8.07 14.60 -6.12
C ASN A 65 7.78 13.48 -7.16
N ILE A 66 6.93 12.52 -6.78
CA ILE A 66 6.51 11.40 -7.62
C ILE A 66 5.41 11.85 -8.58
N SER A 67 5.45 11.35 -9.82
CA SER A 67 4.38 11.61 -10.78
C SER A 67 3.05 11.07 -10.27
N ARG A 68 2.04 11.95 -10.23
CA ARG A 68 0.68 11.55 -9.86
C ARG A 68 0.14 10.44 -10.76
N SER A 69 0.42 10.47 -12.07
CA SER A 69 -0.10 9.45 -12.97
C SER A 69 0.47 8.07 -12.65
N GLU A 70 1.80 7.96 -12.56
CA GLU A 70 2.51 6.70 -12.28
C GLU A 70 2.10 6.12 -10.91
N PHE A 71 1.92 6.99 -9.92
CA PHE A 71 1.46 6.56 -8.60
C PHE A 71 0.02 6.06 -8.61
N MET A 72 -0.89 6.79 -9.28
CA MET A 72 -2.31 6.40 -9.32
C MET A 72 -2.50 5.11 -10.12
N ASP A 73 -1.70 4.86 -11.17
CA ASP A 73 -1.68 3.57 -11.86
C ASP A 73 -1.36 2.43 -10.89
N SER A 74 -0.37 2.61 -10.02
CA SER A 74 -0.03 1.63 -8.98
C SER A 74 -1.13 1.45 -7.93
N VAL A 75 -1.89 2.51 -7.61
CA VAL A 75 -3.05 2.43 -6.70
C VAL A 75 -4.17 1.61 -7.34
N TYR A 76 -4.47 1.82 -8.62
CA TYR A 76 -5.50 1.05 -9.33
C TYR A 76 -5.12 -0.42 -9.55
N GLU A 77 -3.82 -0.72 -9.66
CA GLU A 77 -3.33 -2.10 -9.71
C GLU A 77 -3.38 -2.80 -8.35
N LEU A 78 -3.47 -2.04 -7.24
CA LEU A 78 -3.43 -2.60 -5.90
C LEU A 78 -4.72 -3.37 -5.57
N TYR A 79 -5.91 -2.90 -6.00
CA TYR A 79 -7.20 -3.63 -6.16
C TYR A 79 -8.34 -2.67 -6.58
#